data_AF-A0A9C9JPB8-F1
#
_entry.id   AF-A0A9C9JPB8-F1
#
_cell.length_a   1.000
_cell.length_b   1.000
_cell.length_c   1.000
_cell.angle_alpha   90.00
_cell.angle_beta   90.00
_cell.angle_gamma   90.00
#
_symmetry.space_group_name_H-M   'P 1'
#
loop_
_entity.id
_entity.type
_entity.pdbx_description
1 polymer ?
#
loop_
_entity_poly.entity_id
_entity_poly.type
_entity_poly.pdbx_seq_one_letter_code
_entity_poly.pdbx_strand_id
1 'polypeptide(L)' 'MRRLEGEHTLLRIFIGESDRYHGQPLYRAIVQRLRKERIAGATVLKG' A
#
# COMPACT_ATOMS: atom_id res chain seq x y z
N MET A 1 -10.73 -18.43 -3.77
CA MET A 1 -10.50 -17.07 -3.24
C MET A 1 -10.56 -17.13 -1.72
N ARG A 2 -9.56 -16.60 -1.02
CA ARG A 2 -9.54 -16.59 0.46
C ARG A 2 -10.52 -15.52 0.94
N ARG A 3 -11.54 -15.89 1.70
CA ARG A 3 -12.49 -14.95 2.28
C ARG A 3 -11.81 -14.26 3.46
N LEU A 4 -11.82 -12.92 3.50
CA LEU A 4 -11.38 -12.16 4.66
C LEU A 4 -12.54 -12.13 5.66
N GLU A 5 -12.35 -12.69 6.85
CA GLU A 5 -13.37 -12.76 7.90
C GLU A 5 -13.22 -11.60 8.89
N GLY A 6 -14.32 -11.12 9.47
CA GLY A 6 -14.33 -10.00 10.41
C GLY A 6 -14.59 -8.62 9.79
N GLU A 7 -14.36 -7.57 10.57
CA GLU A 7 -14.46 -6.18 10.13
C GLU A 7 -13.21 -5.76 9.36
N HIS A 8 -13.39 -5.05 8.24
CA HIS A 8 -12.31 -4.61 7.37
C HIS A 8 -12.44 -3.13 7.05
N THR A 9 -11.32 -2.45 6.89
CA THR A 9 -11.28 -1.05 6.47
C THR A 9 -10.57 -0.91 5.14
N LEU A 10 -11.19 -0.20 4.19
CA LEU A 10 -10.54 0.20 2.95
C LEU A 10 -9.71 1.47 3.17
N LEU A 11 -8.39 1.30 3.27
CA LEU A 11 -7.45 2.42 3.33
C LEU A 11 -7.09 2.90 1.91
N ARG A 12 -7.15 4.21 1.67
CA ARG A 12 -6.63 4.87 0.46
C ARG A 12 -5.55 5.86 0.84
N ILE A 13 -4.41 5.78 0.16
CA ILE A 13 -3.27 6.67 0.36
C ILE A 13 -3.05 7.41 -0.95
N PHE A 14 -3.14 8.73 -0.91
CA PHE A 14 -2.87 9.61 -2.06
C PHE A 14 -1.50 10.23 -1.88
N ILE A 15 -0.66 10.13 -2.90
CA ILE A 15 0.72 10.65 -2.94
C ILE A 15 1.02 11.17 -4.33
N GLY A 16 2.01 12.06 -4.44
CA GLY A 16 2.51 12.52 -5.72
C GLY A 16 3.35 11.44 -6.41
N GLU A 17 3.34 11.41 -7.75
CA GLU A 17 4.18 10.49 -8.52
C GLU A 17 5.68 10.73 -8.28
N SER A 18 6.06 12.00 -8.06
CA SER A 18 7.43 12.42 -7.84
C SER A 18 7.92 12.17 -6.41
N ASP A 19 7.05 11.71 -5.50
CA ASP A 19 7.40 11.52 -4.09
C ASP A 19 8.39 10.38 -3.94
N ARG A 20 9.41 10.62 -3.09
CA ARG A 20 10.49 9.67 -2.84
C ARG A 20 10.73 9.49 -1.36
N TYR A 21 11.15 8.28 -1.00
CA TYR A 21 11.55 7.91 0.35
C TYR A 21 12.85 7.10 0.28
N HIS A 22 13.92 7.58 0.91
CA HIS A 22 15.27 6.99 0.80
C HIS A 22 15.69 6.67 -0.65
N GLY A 23 15.46 7.60 -1.58
CA GLY A 23 15.85 7.47 -3.00
C GLY A 23 14.93 6.62 -3.89
N GLN A 24 14.03 5.82 -3.31
CA GLN A 24 13.03 5.05 -4.07
C GLN A 24 11.68 5.77 -4.14
N PRO A 25 10.83 5.48 -5.15
CA PRO A 25 9.47 6.00 -5.20
C PRO A 25 8.68 5.68 -3.93
N LEU A 26 7.96 6.67 -3.38
CA LEU A 26 7.25 6.55 -2.10
C LEU A 26 6.22 5.42 -2.11
N TYR A 27 5.49 5.21 -3.21
CA TYR A 27 4.53 4.12 -3.33
C TYR A 27 5.18 2.74 -3.10
N ARG A 28 6.43 2.54 -3.54
CA ARG A 28 7.16 1.28 -3.33
C ARG A 28 7.49 1.08 -1.86
N ALA A 29 7.95 2.14 -1.19
CA ALA A 29 8.26 2.08 0.23
C ALA A 29 7.02 1.74 1.07
N ILE A 30 5.87 2.33 0.74
CA ILE A 30 4.59 2.04 1.39
C ILE A 30 4.22 0.57 1.19
N VAL A 31 4.23 0.06 -0.04
CA VAL A 31 3.87 -1.34 -0.32
C VAL A 31 4.82 -2.31 0.39
N GLN A 32 6.13 -2.04 0.40
CA GLN A 32 7.10 -2.84 1.14
C GLN A 32 6.81 -2.83 2.65
N ARG A 33 6.43 -1.68 3.22
CA ARG A 33 6.07 -1.57 4.63
C ARG A 33 4.80 -2.36 4.94
N LEU A 34 3.74 -2.21 4.16
CA LEU A 34 2.48 -2.97 4.33
C LEU A 34 2.71 -4.48 4.24
N ARG A 35 3.61 -4.91 3.36
CA ARG A 35 4.00 -6.33 3.25
C ARG A 35 4.78 -6.82 4.47
N LYS A 36 5.68 -6.02 5.04
CA LYS A 36 6.39 -6.33 6.30
C LYS A 36 5.42 -6.45 7.48
N GLU A 37 4.41 -5.58 7.54
CA GLU A 37 3.36 -5.57 8.56
C GLU A 37 2.28 -6.65 8.34
N ARG A 38 2.40 -7.49 7.30
CA ARG A 38 1.44 -8.57 6.98
C ARG A 38 0.00 -8.09 6.78
N ILE A 39 -0.18 -6.88 6.24
CA ILE A 39 -1.49 -6.38 5.83
C ILE A 39 -2.07 -7.29 4.73
N ALA A 40 -3.40 -7.45 4.70
CA ALA A 40 -4.11 -8.37 3.82
C ALA A 40 -3.77 -8.20 2.32
N GLY A 41 -3.53 -6.96 1.88
CA GLY A 41 -3.10 -6.65 0.52
C GLY A 41 -3.06 -5.15 0.25
N ALA A 42 -2.48 -4.78 -0.89
CA ALA A 42 -2.47 -3.41 -1.38
C ALA A 42 -2.50 -3.41 -2.91
N THR A 43 -3.22 -2.44 -3.49
CA THR A 43 -3.27 -2.20 -4.93
C THR A 43 -2.77 -0.78 -5.19
N VAL A 44 -1.87 -0.62 -6.15
CA VAL A 44 -1.37 0.70 -6.56
C VAL A 44 -2.03 1.07 -7.88
N LEU A 45 -2.58 2.28 -7.95
CA LEU A 45 -3.16 2.86 -9.14
C LEU A 45 -2.35 4.10 -9.51
N LYS A 46 -2.12 4.30 -10.81
CA LYS A 46 -1.47 5.49 -11.38
C LYS A 46 -2.47 6.17 -12.31
N GLY A 47 -2.65 7.48 -12.15
CA GLY A 47 -3.57 8.31 -12.93
C GLY A 47 -3.08 9.74 -13.03
#